data_AF-A0A6N6W5X9-F1
#
_entry.id   AF-A0A6N6W5X9-F1
#
_cell.length_a   1.000
_cell.length_b   1.000
_cell.length_c   1.000
_cell.angle_alpha   90.00
_cell.angle_beta   90.00
_cell.angle_gamma   90.00
#
_symmetry.space_group_name_H-M   'P 1'
#
loop_
_entity.id
_entity.type
_entity.pdbx_description
1 polymer ?
#
loop_
_entity_poly.entity_id
_entity_poly.type
_entity_poly.pdbx_seq_one_letter_code
_entity_poly.pdbx_strand_id
1 'polypeptide(L)'
;MSMARQHVQSNIPPSLMRCELPMWRYRIEDEDEVRCVYCGHVMDDHYDLDHWSVSFEDFASIHEEAIRDPEFPGPPPDHPHAVLRGDIVERKVCLHICPYCGWWIAEDRGVLPAMQWQHWAVTLASMSVLQDLALNDINLPLQEVRRYLMRKFEARTSTHPRLFELTVASVFSDFGYEAAATAYSNDGGVDVVLHDGSGARIGVQVKRQRRSVEVEQIRAFLGALIMGNFTSGIFVSSSRFRRGAVRAAQRSSEGIMPIELIDANRFLDMLGSVQLSHAPVPDDCGITRAESLKFHCVNYSHLNTL
;
A
#
# COMPACT_ATOMS: atom_id res chain seq x y z
N MET A 1 11.27 17.00 13.29
CA MET A 1 10.14 16.41 12.55
C MET A 1 10.46 14.93 12.39
N SER A 2 9.77 14.07 13.13
CA SER A 2 10.01 12.62 13.11
C SER A 2 9.59 12.09 11.74
N MET A 3 10.53 11.64 10.90
CA MET A 3 10.22 10.93 9.66
C MET A 3 9.40 9.69 10.03
N ALA A 4 8.10 9.75 9.72
CA ALA A 4 7.21 8.61 9.81
C ALA A 4 7.72 7.57 8.79
N ARG A 5 8.17 6.42 9.27
CA ARG A 5 8.73 5.40 8.38
C ARG A 5 7.59 4.70 7.65
N GLN A 6 7.51 4.99 6.36
CA GLN A 6 6.65 4.32 5.38
C GLN A 6 7.49 3.28 4.62
N HIS A 7 7.02 2.78 3.49
CA HIS A 7 7.81 1.93 2.60
C HIS A 7 9.26 2.44 2.43
N VAL A 8 10.24 1.61 2.80
CA VAL A 8 11.67 1.93 2.69
C VAL A 8 12.28 1.13 1.56
N GLN A 9 13.38 1.63 0.99
CA GLN A 9 14.09 0.88 -0.04
C GLN A 9 14.45 -0.54 0.44
N SER A 10 14.14 -1.52 -0.42
CA SER A 10 14.53 -2.91 -0.26
C SER A 10 16.02 -3.10 -0.50
N ASN A 11 16.66 -3.93 0.33
CA ASN A 11 17.96 -4.52 0.01
C ASN A 11 17.84 -5.83 -0.78
N ILE A 12 16.63 -6.36 -0.92
CA ILE A 12 16.31 -7.58 -1.67
C ILE A 12 16.01 -7.18 -3.12
N PRO A 13 16.63 -7.84 -4.13
CA PRO A 13 16.32 -7.63 -5.54
C PRO A 13 14.84 -7.87 -5.87
N PRO A 14 14.24 -7.09 -6.79
CA PRO A 14 12.85 -7.29 -7.23
C PRO A 14 12.57 -8.69 -7.78
N SER A 15 13.54 -9.34 -8.43
CA SER A 15 13.43 -10.70 -8.97
C SER A 15 13.18 -11.80 -7.93
N LEU A 16 13.50 -11.54 -6.65
CA LEU A 16 13.24 -12.47 -5.55
C LEU A 16 11.88 -12.23 -4.89
N MET A 17 11.24 -11.09 -5.14
CA MET A 17 9.81 -10.93 -4.93
C MET A 17 9.08 -11.34 -6.21
N ARG A 18 7.84 -11.81 -6.13
CA ARG A 18 7.01 -12.11 -7.32
C ARG A 18 6.54 -10.82 -8.00
N CYS A 19 7.47 -9.90 -8.22
CA CYS A 19 7.27 -8.60 -8.85
C CYS A 19 7.65 -8.75 -10.32
N GLU A 20 6.65 -8.94 -11.16
CA GLU A 20 6.85 -9.00 -12.61
C GLU A 20 6.73 -7.58 -13.16
N LEU A 21 7.86 -7.01 -13.58
CA LEU A 21 7.85 -5.84 -14.47
C LEU A 21 7.63 -6.34 -15.91
N PRO A 22 6.83 -5.62 -16.72
CA PRO A 22 6.59 -5.99 -18.11
C PRO A 22 7.91 -6.17 -18.87
N MET A 23 7.99 -7.21 -19.70
CA MET A 23 9.09 -7.30 -20.65
C MET A 23 8.96 -6.20 -21.70
N TRP A 24 10.11 -5.74 -22.23
CA TRP A 24 10.12 -4.78 -23.32
C TRP A 24 9.26 -5.28 -24.51
N ARG A 25 8.36 -4.42 -24.97
CA ARG A 25 7.68 -4.54 -26.26
C ARG A 25 8.17 -3.41 -27.15
N TYR A 26 8.13 -3.62 -28.46
CA TYR A 26 8.77 -2.81 -29.51
C TYR A 26 8.65 -1.28 -29.40
N ARG A 27 7.70 -0.75 -28.62
CA ARG A 27 7.62 0.64 -28.20
C ARG A 27 7.48 0.71 -26.68
N ILE A 28 8.14 1.70 -26.08
CA ILE A 28 8.02 2.05 -24.65
C ILE A 28 6.58 2.41 -24.21
N GLU A 29 5.70 2.68 -25.17
CA GLU A 29 4.29 3.01 -24.99
C GLU A 29 3.38 1.76 -24.86
N ASP A 30 3.83 0.58 -25.30
CA ASP A 30 3.01 -0.64 -25.44
C ASP A 30 2.96 -1.52 -24.17
N GLU A 31 3.00 -0.93 -22.98
CA GLU A 31 3.32 -1.65 -21.74
C GLU A 31 2.13 -2.27 -20.98
N ASP A 32 2.43 -3.34 -20.23
CA ASP A 32 1.47 -4.08 -19.42
C ASP A 32 1.26 -3.42 -18.04
N GLU A 33 0.13 -3.72 -17.39
CA GLU A 33 -0.20 -3.21 -16.05
C GLU A 33 0.74 -3.75 -14.97
N VAL A 34 1.43 -2.87 -14.25
CA VAL A 34 2.18 -3.24 -13.04
C VAL A 34 1.21 -3.38 -11.86
N ARG A 35 1.31 -4.50 -11.12
CA ARG A 35 0.41 -4.79 -9.99
C ARG A 35 1.17 -4.84 -8.66
N CYS A 36 0.55 -4.29 -7.62
CA CYS A 36 1.09 -4.30 -6.28
C CYS A 36 1.17 -5.73 -5.72
N VAL A 37 2.36 -6.15 -5.27
CA VAL A 37 2.58 -7.49 -4.69
C VAL A 37 1.86 -7.73 -3.35
N TYR A 38 1.43 -6.65 -2.68
CA TYR A 38 0.75 -6.73 -1.38
C TYR A 38 -0.77 -6.74 -1.51
N CYS A 39 -1.36 -5.80 -2.24
CA CYS A 39 -2.82 -5.67 -2.34
C CYS A 39 -3.40 -6.04 -3.71
N GLY A 40 -2.56 -6.34 -4.71
CA GLY A 40 -3.00 -6.77 -6.05
C GLY A 40 -3.56 -5.67 -6.95
N HIS A 41 -3.63 -4.43 -6.47
CA HIS A 41 -4.14 -3.31 -7.24
C HIS A 41 -3.17 -2.90 -8.35
N VAL A 42 -3.70 -2.37 -9.46
CA VAL A 42 -2.89 -1.76 -10.52
C VAL A 42 -2.19 -0.53 -9.95
N MET A 43 -0.94 -0.32 -10.34
CA MET A 43 -0.13 0.80 -9.87
C MET A 43 -0.27 2.00 -10.81
N ASP A 44 -0.18 3.19 -10.24
CA ASP A 44 -0.15 4.44 -10.97
C ASP A 44 1.27 4.72 -11.44
N ASP A 45 1.41 5.11 -12.71
CA ASP A 45 2.70 5.41 -13.34
C ASP A 45 3.00 6.90 -13.24
N HIS A 46 4.21 7.22 -12.79
CA HIS A 46 4.71 8.59 -12.72
C HIS A 46 6.00 8.72 -13.53
N TYR A 47 5.90 9.46 -14.63
CA TYR A 47 6.97 9.75 -15.59
C TYR A 47 7.64 11.10 -15.30
N ASP A 48 8.74 11.37 -16.01
CA ASP A 48 9.46 12.66 -15.99
C ASP A 48 9.90 13.13 -14.60
N LEU A 49 10.15 12.18 -13.70
CA LEU A 49 10.62 12.45 -12.35
C LEU A 49 12.13 12.65 -12.34
N ASP A 50 12.60 13.74 -11.73
CA ASP A 50 14.02 14.01 -11.53
C ASP A 50 14.57 13.41 -10.21
N HIS A 51 14.03 12.25 -9.81
CA HIS A 51 14.29 11.66 -8.49
C HIS A 51 15.54 10.77 -8.46
N TRP A 52 15.90 10.15 -9.58
CA TRP A 52 17.12 9.37 -9.76
C TRP A 52 17.60 9.45 -11.21
N SER A 53 18.84 9.02 -11.43
CA SER A 53 19.37 8.78 -12.77
C SER A 53 20.44 7.71 -12.67
N VAL A 54 20.16 6.54 -13.23
CA VAL A 54 21.20 5.52 -13.44
C VAL A 54 22.13 5.97 -14.57
N SER A 55 23.44 5.74 -14.41
CA SER A 55 24.46 6.12 -15.40
C SER A 55 24.55 5.10 -16.54
N PHE A 56 25.17 5.48 -17.66
CA PHE A 56 25.46 4.51 -18.73
C PHE A 56 26.36 3.40 -18.21
N GLU A 57 27.33 3.74 -17.37
CA GLU A 57 28.30 2.80 -16.80
C GLU A 57 27.62 1.72 -15.95
N ASP A 58 26.58 2.08 -15.18
CA ASP A 58 25.80 1.12 -14.39
C ASP A 58 24.99 0.16 -15.29
N PHE A 59 24.45 0.64 -16.42
CA PHE A 59 23.81 -0.23 -17.40
C PHE A 59 24.83 -1.13 -18.11
N ALA A 60 25.96 -0.55 -18.52
CA ALA A 60 27.03 -1.26 -19.21
C ALA A 60 27.64 -2.36 -18.35
N SER A 61 27.79 -2.17 -17.03
CA SER A 61 28.30 -3.21 -16.15
C SER A 61 27.41 -4.46 -16.12
N ILE A 62 26.08 -4.29 -16.14
CA ILE A 62 25.14 -5.42 -16.21
C ILE A 62 25.29 -6.17 -17.53
N HIS A 63 25.40 -5.43 -18.63
CA HIS A 63 25.63 -6.02 -19.95
C HIS A 63 26.96 -6.79 -20.00
N GLU A 64 28.04 -6.21 -19.49
CA GLU A 64 29.35 -6.86 -19.43
C GLU A 64 29.35 -8.13 -18.57
N GLU A 65 28.64 -8.14 -17.44
CA GLU A 65 28.47 -9.32 -16.61
C GLU A 65 27.69 -10.42 -17.38
N ALA A 66 26.60 -10.04 -18.06
CA ALA A 66 25.76 -10.98 -18.78
C ALA A 66 26.48 -11.64 -19.97
N ILE A 67 27.24 -10.89 -20.78
CA ILE A 67 27.97 -11.47 -21.94
C ILE A 67 29.15 -12.36 -21.52
N ARG A 68 29.67 -12.18 -20.30
CA ARG A 68 30.75 -13.01 -19.75
C ARG A 68 30.25 -14.33 -19.17
N ASP A 69 28.94 -14.47 -18.97
CA ASP A 69 28.33 -15.73 -18.54
C ASP A 69 28.60 -16.82 -19.59
N PRO A 70 29.20 -17.97 -19.22
CA PRO A 70 29.42 -19.08 -20.14
C PRO A 70 28.14 -19.66 -20.75
N GLU A 71 26.99 -19.47 -20.09
CA GLU A 71 25.67 -19.91 -20.59
C GLU A 71 24.96 -18.83 -21.42
N PHE A 72 25.62 -17.70 -21.68
CA PHE A 72 25.06 -16.62 -22.47
C PHE A 72 24.72 -17.09 -23.90
N PRO A 73 23.46 -16.98 -24.34
CA PRO A 73 23.04 -17.48 -25.65
C PRO A 73 23.41 -16.56 -26.83
N GLY A 74 24.17 -15.48 -26.59
CA GLY A 74 24.52 -14.47 -27.58
C GLY A 74 25.93 -14.61 -28.16
N PRO A 75 26.39 -13.60 -28.92
CA PRO A 75 27.71 -13.61 -29.54
C PRO A 75 28.83 -13.46 -28.48
N PRO A 76 30.07 -13.87 -28.79
CA PRO A 76 31.22 -13.71 -27.89
C PRO A 76 31.42 -12.25 -27.43
N PRO A 77 32.00 -12.01 -26.23
CA PRO A 77 32.14 -10.66 -25.66
C PRO A 77 32.89 -9.66 -26.54
N ASP A 78 33.83 -10.12 -27.36
CA ASP A 78 34.63 -9.32 -28.28
C ASP A 78 33.95 -9.09 -29.64
N HIS A 79 32.81 -9.75 -29.90
CA HIS A 79 32.07 -9.58 -31.14
C HIS A 79 31.42 -8.18 -31.22
N PRO A 80 31.42 -7.50 -32.38
CA PRO A 80 30.83 -6.16 -32.54
C PRO A 80 29.34 -6.04 -32.17
N HIS A 81 28.61 -7.17 -32.13
CA HIS A 81 27.21 -7.21 -31.68
C HIS A 81 27.06 -7.26 -30.15
N ALA A 82 28.14 -7.61 -29.42
CA ALA A 82 28.20 -7.59 -27.96
C ALA A 82 28.89 -6.33 -27.42
N VAL A 83 29.83 -5.74 -28.15
CA VAL A 83 30.52 -4.52 -27.70
C VAL A 83 29.60 -3.30 -27.78
N LEU A 84 29.38 -2.60 -26.67
CA LEU A 84 28.51 -1.41 -26.62
C LEU A 84 29.17 -0.17 -27.24
N ARG A 85 28.35 0.70 -27.85
CA ARG A 85 28.82 1.97 -28.46
C ARG A 85 29.18 3.06 -27.46
N GLY A 86 28.62 3.00 -26.24
CA GLY A 86 28.90 3.98 -25.19
C GLY A 86 27.76 4.96 -24.87
N ASP A 87 26.55 4.74 -25.39
CA ASP A 87 25.40 5.62 -25.20
C ASP A 87 24.09 4.86 -25.00
N ILE A 88 23.05 5.57 -24.54
CA ILE A 88 21.69 5.05 -24.38
C ILE A 88 20.81 5.72 -25.45
N VAL A 89 20.23 4.93 -26.35
CA VAL A 89 19.44 5.47 -27.49
C VAL A 89 17.96 5.64 -27.18
N GLU A 90 17.45 4.89 -26.21
CA GLU A 90 16.09 4.99 -25.70
C GLU A 90 16.13 4.72 -24.20
N ARG A 91 15.42 5.53 -23.41
CA ARG A 91 15.40 5.43 -21.95
C ARG A 91 14.00 5.61 -21.42
N LYS A 92 13.62 4.75 -20.47
CA LYS A 92 12.41 4.89 -19.64
C LYS A 92 12.81 5.15 -18.20
N VAL A 93 12.19 6.14 -17.57
CA VAL A 93 12.25 6.34 -16.12
C VAL A 93 10.82 6.43 -15.62
N CYS A 94 10.44 5.53 -14.72
CA CYS A 94 9.08 5.48 -14.19
C CYS A 94 9.08 5.15 -12.69
N LEU A 95 8.28 5.87 -11.91
CA LEU A 95 7.92 5.45 -10.56
C LEU A 95 6.51 4.87 -10.59
N HIS A 96 6.38 3.57 -10.35
CA HIS A 96 5.10 2.92 -10.15
C HIS A 96 4.72 3.04 -8.67
N ILE A 97 3.54 3.58 -8.36
CA ILE A 97 3.05 3.72 -6.99
C ILE A 97 1.68 3.06 -6.86
N CYS A 98 1.50 2.17 -5.88
CA CYS A 98 0.20 1.62 -5.59
C CYS A 98 -0.72 2.68 -4.96
N PRO A 99 -1.86 3.05 -5.57
CA PRO A 99 -2.73 4.10 -5.03
C PRO A 99 -3.39 3.71 -3.70
N TYR A 100 -3.51 2.41 -3.43
CA TYR A 100 -4.15 1.89 -2.21
C TYR A 100 -3.22 1.88 -1.00
N CYS A 101 -2.00 1.39 -1.23
CA CYS A 101 -1.09 1.09 -0.13
C CYS A 101 0.25 1.79 -0.25
N GLY A 102 0.55 2.54 -1.31
CA GLY A 102 1.80 3.29 -1.47
C GLY A 102 3.05 2.45 -1.55
N TRP A 103 2.92 1.15 -1.87
CA TRP A 103 4.08 0.37 -2.31
C TRP A 103 4.55 0.90 -3.64
N TRP A 104 5.86 1.02 -3.82
CA TRP A 104 6.44 1.61 -5.02
C TRP A 104 7.56 0.76 -5.62
N ILE A 105 7.71 0.89 -6.93
CA ILE A 105 8.82 0.36 -7.73
C ILE A 105 9.34 1.52 -8.58
N ALA A 106 10.63 1.83 -8.45
CA ALA A 106 11.34 2.77 -9.30
C ALA A 106 12.04 1.99 -10.42
N GLU A 107 11.73 2.30 -11.66
CA GLU A 107 12.29 1.68 -12.86
C GLU A 107 13.22 2.65 -13.59
N ASP A 108 14.35 2.13 -14.06
CA ASP A 108 15.20 2.78 -15.05
C ASP A 108 15.56 1.75 -16.13
N ARG A 109 15.07 1.98 -17.35
CA ARG A 109 15.27 1.07 -18.49
C ARG A 109 16.07 1.78 -19.55
N GLY A 110 17.10 1.13 -20.06
CA GLY A 110 17.95 1.64 -21.13
C GLY A 110 18.04 0.67 -22.31
N VAL A 111 18.01 1.22 -23.52
CA VAL A 111 18.39 0.52 -24.75
C VAL A 111 19.81 0.92 -25.13
N LEU A 112 20.70 -0.07 -25.12
CA LEU A 112 22.14 0.07 -25.35
C LEU A 112 22.46 -0.46 -26.75
N PRO A 113 22.86 0.39 -27.71
CA PRO A 113 23.28 -0.06 -29.02
C PRO A 113 24.67 -0.70 -28.93
N ALA A 114 24.83 -1.83 -29.59
CA ALA A 114 26.14 -2.39 -29.87
C ALA A 114 26.84 -1.63 -31.01
N MET A 115 28.12 -1.91 -31.22
CA MET A 115 28.90 -1.35 -32.32
C MET A 115 28.32 -1.72 -33.69
N GLN A 116 27.67 -2.89 -33.81
CA GLN A 116 27.01 -3.34 -35.05
C GLN A 116 25.70 -4.08 -34.78
N TRP A 117 24.67 -3.76 -35.58
CA TRP A 117 23.43 -4.51 -35.85
C TRP A 117 22.73 -5.20 -34.66
N GLN A 118 22.90 -4.69 -33.44
CA GLN A 118 22.32 -5.27 -32.24
C GLN A 118 22.00 -4.16 -31.23
N HIS A 119 20.85 -4.30 -30.56
CA HIS A 119 20.50 -3.50 -29.38
C HIS A 119 20.25 -4.43 -28.18
N TRP A 120 20.63 -3.96 -27.01
CA TRP A 120 20.44 -4.64 -25.73
C TRP A 120 19.49 -3.82 -24.87
N ALA A 121 18.42 -4.43 -24.40
CA ALA A 121 17.50 -3.82 -23.47
C ALA A 121 17.83 -4.28 -22.05
N VAL A 122 18.07 -3.32 -21.18
CA VAL A 122 18.38 -3.56 -19.77
C VAL A 122 17.34 -2.83 -18.93
N THR A 123 16.64 -3.57 -18.07
CA THR A 123 15.68 -3.02 -17.11
C THR A 123 16.24 -3.16 -15.71
N LEU A 124 16.46 -2.02 -15.08
CA LEU A 124 16.86 -1.92 -13.70
C LEU A 124 15.67 -1.48 -12.87
N ALA A 125 15.52 -2.06 -11.70
CA ALA A 125 14.52 -1.57 -10.76
C ALA A 125 15.03 -1.58 -9.31
N SER A 126 14.48 -0.63 -8.56
CA SER A 126 14.50 -0.57 -7.11
C SER A 126 13.07 -0.66 -6.63
N MET A 127 12.85 -1.26 -5.47
CA MET A 127 11.50 -1.33 -4.89
C MET A 127 11.56 -1.06 -3.41
N SER A 128 10.40 -0.76 -2.83
CA SER A 128 10.26 -0.71 -1.40
C SER A 128 9.96 -2.06 -0.75
N VAL A 129 10.30 -2.18 0.52
CA VAL A 129 9.77 -3.19 1.45
C VAL A 129 8.95 -2.52 2.53
N LEU A 130 7.97 -3.26 3.05
CA LEU A 130 7.22 -2.84 4.22
C LEU A 130 8.09 -2.98 5.48
N GLN A 131 8.49 -1.85 6.07
CA GLN A 131 9.06 -1.85 7.42
C GLN A 131 7.96 -2.13 8.45
N ASP A 132 8.25 -2.97 9.45
CA ASP A 132 7.31 -3.20 10.55
C ASP A 132 7.06 -1.89 11.31
N LEU A 133 5.78 -1.57 11.48
CA LEU A 133 5.33 -0.36 12.18
C LEU A 133 5.07 -0.69 13.65
N ALA A 134 5.54 0.17 14.55
CA ALA A 134 5.34 0.02 15.99
C ALA A 134 3.90 0.36 16.41
N LEU A 135 2.92 -0.48 16.07
CA LEU A 135 1.48 -0.25 16.26
C LEU A 135 1.03 -0.10 17.73
N ASN A 136 1.96 -0.11 18.68
CA ASN A 136 1.73 0.20 20.09
C ASN A 136 1.88 1.71 20.39
N ASP A 137 2.52 2.49 19.51
CA ASP A 137 2.66 3.93 19.66
C ASP A 137 1.41 4.66 19.14
N ILE A 138 0.70 5.32 20.05
CA ILE A 138 -0.54 6.05 19.73
C ILE A 138 -0.31 7.35 18.95
N ASN A 139 0.94 7.83 18.88
CA ASN A 139 1.29 9.08 18.19
C ASN A 139 1.67 8.85 16.72
N LEU A 140 1.58 7.61 16.24
CA LEU A 140 1.81 7.30 14.83
C LEU A 140 0.83 8.10 13.95
N PRO A 141 1.30 8.69 12.83
CA PRO A 141 0.40 9.33 11.88
C PRO A 141 -0.64 8.33 11.37
N LEU A 142 -1.92 8.70 11.44
CA LEU A 142 -3.01 7.77 11.12
C LEU A 142 -2.97 7.29 9.67
N GLN A 143 -2.52 8.13 8.73
CA GLN A 143 -2.35 7.69 7.35
C GLN A 143 -1.36 6.54 7.21
N GLU A 144 -0.28 6.51 8.02
CA GLU A 144 0.65 5.37 8.04
C GLU A 144 0.05 4.12 8.62
N VAL A 145 -0.70 4.26 9.71
CA VAL A 145 -1.40 3.12 10.31
C VAL A 145 -2.39 2.53 9.32
N ARG A 146 -3.17 3.38 8.64
CA ARG A 146 -4.13 2.98 7.62
C ARG A 146 -3.44 2.28 6.45
N ARG A 147 -2.36 2.87 5.89
CA ARG A 147 -1.58 2.27 4.78
C ARG A 147 -0.96 0.94 5.20
N TYR A 148 -0.42 0.85 6.41
CA TYR A 148 0.15 -0.38 6.96
C TYR A 148 -0.92 -1.47 7.13
N LEU A 149 -2.09 -1.15 7.68
CA LEU A 149 -3.19 -2.10 7.87
C LEU A 149 -3.80 -2.57 6.54
N MET A 150 -3.76 -1.76 5.47
CA MET A 150 -4.13 -2.23 4.13
C MET A 150 -3.22 -3.34 3.61
N ARG A 151 -1.93 -3.31 3.98
CA ARG A 151 -0.92 -4.28 3.54
C ARG A 151 -0.89 -5.52 4.43
N LYS A 152 -1.03 -5.30 5.74
CA LYS A 152 -0.82 -6.30 6.80
C LYS A 152 -2.01 -6.30 7.77
N PHE A 153 -3.20 -6.57 7.24
CA PHE A 153 -4.44 -6.39 7.98
C PHE A 153 -4.55 -7.29 9.22
N GLU A 154 -3.83 -8.42 9.27
CA GLU A 154 -3.70 -9.26 10.47
C GLU A 154 -3.13 -8.53 11.69
N ALA A 155 -2.29 -7.51 11.46
CA ALA A 155 -1.67 -6.69 12.49
C ALA A 155 -2.69 -5.83 13.27
N ARG A 156 -3.92 -5.67 12.76
CA ARG A 156 -5.03 -5.01 13.50
C ARG A 156 -5.24 -5.59 14.89
N THR A 157 -4.99 -6.90 15.05
CA THR A 157 -5.20 -7.59 16.34
C THR A 157 -4.13 -7.27 17.38
N SER A 158 -2.97 -6.77 16.94
CA SER A 158 -1.86 -6.32 17.79
C SER A 158 -1.75 -4.79 17.88
N THR A 159 -2.58 -4.03 17.16
CA THR A 159 -2.64 -2.56 17.26
C THR A 159 -3.06 -2.10 18.65
N HIS A 160 -2.51 -1.00 19.15
CA HIS A 160 -2.98 -0.39 20.40
C HIS A 160 -4.49 -0.11 20.30
N PRO A 161 -5.31 -0.43 21.32
CA PRO A 161 -6.76 -0.20 21.27
C PRO A 161 -7.13 1.23 20.88
N ARG A 162 -6.51 2.22 21.54
CA ARG A 162 -6.71 3.63 21.21
C ARG A 162 -6.30 4.01 19.79
N LEU A 163 -5.20 3.46 19.29
CA LEU A 163 -4.76 3.73 17.92
C LEU A 163 -5.75 3.15 16.90
N PHE A 164 -6.33 1.99 17.21
CA PHE A 164 -7.36 1.38 16.37
C PHE A 164 -8.67 2.18 16.41
N GLU A 165 -9.08 2.70 17.57
CA GLU A 165 -10.22 3.65 17.69
C GLU A 165 -10.00 4.91 16.84
N LEU A 166 -8.82 5.53 16.94
CA LEU A 166 -8.46 6.70 16.14
C LEU A 166 -8.43 6.39 14.64
N THR A 167 -7.96 5.19 14.26
CA THR A 167 -7.98 4.71 12.88
C THR A 167 -9.42 4.60 12.38
N VAL A 168 -10.31 3.96 13.16
CA VAL A 168 -11.74 3.85 12.83
C VAL A 168 -12.38 5.22 12.69
N ALA A 169 -12.13 6.15 13.63
CA ALA A 169 -12.63 7.51 13.56
C ALA A 169 -12.20 8.22 12.28
N SER A 170 -10.91 8.12 11.91
CA SER A 170 -10.39 8.74 10.69
C SER A 170 -11.00 8.17 9.41
N VAL A 171 -11.37 6.88 9.39
CA VAL A 171 -12.07 6.29 8.26
C VAL A 171 -13.48 6.85 8.16
N PHE A 172 -14.21 6.99 9.28
CA PHE A 172 -15.53 7.63 9.26
C PHE A 172 -15.46 9.11 8.87
N SER A 173 -14.41 9.84 9.26
CA SER A 173 -14.20 11.21 8.79
C SER A 173 -14.17 11.31 7.27
N ASP A 174 -13.49 10.38 6.60
CA ASP A 174 -13.41 10.35 5.14
C ASP A 174 -14.75 9.99 4.47
N PHE A 175 -15.66 9.32 5.19
CA PHE A 175 -17.04 9.11 4.77
C PHE A 175 -17.95 10.32 5.04
N GLY A 176 -17.41 11.45 5.49
CA GLY A 176 -18.13 12.71 5.66
C GLY A 176 -18.74 12.93 7.04
N TYR A 177 -18.38 12.11 8.04
CA TYR A 177 -18.83 12.32 9.42
C TYR A 177 -17.88 13.25 10.18
N GLU A 178 -18.42 14.09 11.06
CA GLU A 178 -17.59 14.68 12.12
C GLU A 178 -17.34 13.62 13.19
N ALA A 179 -16.17 12.97 13.11
CA ALA A 179 -15.80 11.84 13.97
C ALA A 179 -14.81 12.25 15.06
N ALA A 180 -15.15 11.97 16.32
CA ALA A 180 -14.28 12.24 17.46
C ALA A 180 -14.16 11.00 18.35
N ALA A 181 -12.92 10.51 18.54
CA ALA A 181 -12.66 9.42 19.47
C ALA A 181 -12.74 9.93 20.92
N THR A 182 -13.56 9.30 21.76
CA THR A 182 -13.84 9.76 23.14
C THR A 182 -12.62 9.65 24.03
N ALA A 183 -12.42 10.55 24.99
CA ALA A 183 -11.37 10.37 25.98
C ALA A 183 -11.78 9.24 26.95
N TYR A 184 -10.91 8.25 27.14
CA TYR A 184 -11.02 7.09 28.04
C TYR A 184 -12.32 7.01 28.89
N SER A 185 -13.20 6.09 28.50
CA SER A 185 -14.16 5.34 29.35
C SER A 185 -15.27 6.07 30.13
N ASN A 186 -15.46 7.38 30.00
CA ASN A 186 -16.58 8.04 30.71
C ASN A 186 -17.97 7.79 30.07
N ASP A 187 -18.03 7.39 28.79
CA ASP A 187 -19.29 7.19 28.06
C ASP A 187 -19.79 5.73 28.07
N GLY A 188 -19.33 4.91 29.04
CA GLY A 188 -19.95 3.61 29.34
C GLY A 188 -19.85 2.54 28.25
N GLY A 189 -19.03 2.74 27.22
CA GLY A 189 -18.84 1.77 26.12
C GLY A 189 -18.82 2.36 24.71
N VAL A 190 -18.98 3.67 24.56
CA VAL A 190 -18.80 4.39 23.28
C VAL A 190 -17.35 4.88 23.16
N ASP A 191 -16.68 4.45 22.09
CA ASP A 191 -15.26 4.74 21.84
C ASP A 191 -15.07 5.87 20.81
N VAL A 192 -16.03 6.05 19.90
CA VAL A 192 -16.06 7.16 18.92
C VAL A 192 -17.48 7.71 18.84
N VAL A 193 -17.61 9.04 18.74
CA VAL A 193 -18.87 9.73 18.48
C VAL A 193 -18.81 10.31 17.07
N LEU A 194 -19.86 10.07 16.28
CA LEU A 194 -20.02 10.67 14.96
C LEU A 194 -21.18 11.65 14.99
N HIS A 195 -21.03 12.75 14.26
CA HIS A 195 -22.13 13.60 13.84
C HIS A 195 -22.27 13.54 12.32
N ASP A 196 -23.49 13.28 11.84
CA ASP A 196 -23.80 13.39 10.41
C ASP A 196 -24.25 14.81 10.04
N GLY A 197 -24.39 15.08 8.73
CA GLY A 197 -24.82 16.40 8.24
C GLY A 197 -26.24 16.82 8.65
N SER A 198 -27.03 15.92 9.25
CA SER A 198 -28.36 16.22 9.79
C SER A 198 -28.34 16.59 11.28
N GLY A 199 -27.17 16.46 11.93
CA GLY A 199 -26.99 16.65 13.36
C GLY A 199 -27.30 15.40 14.20
N ALA A 200 -27.49 14.24 13.58
CA ALA A 200 -27.69 12.99 14.30
C ALA A 200 -26.41 12.58 15.02
N ARG A 201 -26.53 12.17 16.29
CA ARG A 201 -25.40 11.77 17.13
C ARG A 201 -25.32 10.25 17.18
N ILE A 202 -24.32 9.67 16.52
CA ILE A 202 -24.15 8.23 16.34
C ILE A 202 -23.03 7.75 17.27
N GLY A 203 -23.32 6.76 18.09
CA GLY A 203 -22.32 6.17 18.98
C GLY A 203 -21.60 5.02 18.27
N VAL A 204 -20.29 4.91 18.42
CA VAL A 204 -19.51 3.83 17.84
C VAL A 204 -18.72 3.12 18.95
N GLN A 205 -18.87 1.80 19.01
CA GLN A 205 -18.01 0.96 19.84
C GLN A 205 -17.02 0.22 18.97
N VAL A 206 -15.74 0.25 19.35
CA VAL A 206 -14.64 -0.37 18.63
C VAL A 206 -14.06 -1.50 19.49
N LYS A 207 -14.19 -2.75 19.04
CA LYS A 207 -13.60 -3.91 19.71
C LYS A 207 -12.48 -4.56 18.92
N ARG A 208 -11.27 -4.35 19.42
CA ARG A 208 -10.07 -5.07 19.00
C ARG A 208 -9.89 -6.37 19.78
N GLN A 209 -10.41 -7.47 19.26
CA GLN A 209 -10.29 -8.80 19.84
C GLN A 209 -10.12 -9.90 18.78
N ARG A 210 -9.58 -11.05 19.19
CA ARG A 210 -9.46 -12.25 18.32
C ARG A 210 -10.73 -13.10 18.30
N ARG A 211 -11.43 -13.17 19.43
CA ARG A 211 -12.66 -13.96 19.57
C ARG A 211 -13.81 -13.24 18.87
N SER A 212 -14.77 -14.01 18.37
CA SER A 212 -15.99 -13.44 17.78
C SER A 212 -16.78 -12.65 18.83
N VAL A 213 -17.44 -11.59 18.39
CA VAL A 213 -18.30 -10.77 19.26
C VAL A 213 -19.51 -11.57 19.72
N GLU A 214 -19.74 -11.57 21.03
CA GLU A 214 -20.85 -12.26 21.70
C GLU A 214 -22.09 -11.35 21.83
N VAL A 215 -23.23 -11.94 22.16
CA VAL A 215 -24.51 -11.22 22.23
C VAL A 215 -24.55 -10.21 23.38
N GLU A 216 -23.88 -10.50 24.48
CA GLU A 216 -23.79 -9.66 25.68
C GLU A 216 -23.12 -8.32 25.35
N GLN A 217 -22.11 -8.33 24.46
CA GLN A 217 -21.40 -7.11 24.05
C GLN A 217 -22.34 -6.15 23.30
N ILE A 218 -23.18 -6.67 22.40
CA ILE A 218 -24.15 -5.84 21.67
C ILE A 218 -25.21 -5.26 22.61
N ARG A 219 -25.66 -6.04 23.59
CA ARG A 219 -26.64 -5.57 24.59
C ARG A 219 -26.05 -4.49 25.51
N ALA A 220 -24.81 -4.65 25.94
CA ALA A 220 -24.10 -3.65 26.73
C ALA A 220 -23.93 -2.35 25.93
N PHE A 221 -23.57 -2.46 24.64
CA PHE A 221 -23.48 -1.31 23.74
C PHE A 221 -24.81 -0.57 23.61
N LEU A 222 -25.91 -1.29 23.38
CA LEU A 222 -27.25 -0.70 23.34
C LEU A 222 -27.57 0.09 24.61
N GLY A 223 -27.22 -0.45 25.79
CA GLY A 223 -27.37 0.27 27.06
C GLY A 223 -26.60 1.59 27.09
N ALA A 224 -25.34 1.59 26.63
CA ALA A 224 -24.53 2.79 26.53
C ALA A 224 -25.13 3.83 25.57
N LEU A 225 -25.66 3.39 24.43
CA LEU A 225 -26.31 4.27 23.46
C LEU A 225 -27.55 4.97 24.04
N ILE A 226 -28.39 4.22 24.77
CA ILE A 226 -29.59 4.76 25.41
C ILE A 226 -29.21 5.77 26.50
N MET A 227 -28.27 5.40 27.38
CA MET A 227 -27.82 6.30 28.45
C MET A 227 -27.15 7.58 27.91
N GLY A 228 -26.45 7.46 26.79
CA GLY A 228 -25.78 8.56 26.11
C GLY A 228 -26.69 9.38 25.17
N ASN A 229 -27.98 9.07 25.07
CA ASN A 229 -28.95 9.74 24.19
C ASN A 229 -28.48 9.82 22.72
N PHE A 230 -27.94 8.72 22.20
CA PHE A 230 -27.56 8.59 20.79
C PHE A 230 -28.78 8.28 19.91
N THR A 231 -28.73 8.63 18.63
CA THR A 231 -29.80 8.35 17.66
C THR A 231 -29.69 6.95 17.05
N SER A 232 -28.47 6.43 16.95
CA SER A 232 -28.13 5.11 16.43
C SER A 232 -26.74 4.69 16.90
N GLY A 233 -26.39 3.43 16.63
CA GLY A 233 -25.09 2.86 16.98
C GLY A 233 -24.41 2.13 15.84
N ILE A 234 -23.07 2.11 15.87
CA ILE A 234 -22.25 1.26 15.00
C ILE A 234 -21.29 0.45 15.88
N PHE A 235 -21.28 -0.87 15.71
CA PHE A 235 -20.35 -1.74 16.40
C PHE A 235 -19.28 -2.22 15.41
N VAL A 236 -18.05 -1.75 15.59
CA VAL A 236 -16.88 -2.11 14.78
C VAL A 236 -16.06 -3.16 15.51
N SER A 237 -15.70 -4.24 14.82
CA SER A 237 -14.92 -5.34 15.40
C SER A 237 -13.74 -5.74 14.52
N SER A 238 -12.59 -6.03 15.13
CA SER A 238 -11.45 -6.64 14.44
C SER A 238 -11.62 -8.15 14.17
N SER A 239 -12.75 -8.73 14.60
CA SER A 239 -13.16 -10.12 14.39
C SER A 239 -14.59 -10.21 13.84
N ARG A 240 -15.10 -11.42 13.64
CA ARG A 240 -16.49 -11.67 13.17
C ARG A 240 -17.50 -11.58 14.31
N PHE A 241 -18.78 -11.45 13.96
CA PHE A 241 -19.90 -11.53 14.91
C PHE A 241 -20.45 -12.95 15.00
N ARG A 242 -20.83 -13.40 16.20
CA ARG A 242 -21.63 -14.62 16.33
C ARG A 242 -23.07 -14.38 15.88
N ARG A 243 -23.76 -15.44 15.46
CA ARG A 243 -25.18 -15.38 15.05
C ARG A 243 -26.08 -14.73 16.12
N GLY A 244 -25.79 -14.97 17.41
CA GLY A 244 -26.51 -14.34 18.51
C GLY A 244 -26.34 -12.82 18.56
N ALA A 245 -25.12 -12.32 18.35
CA ALA A 245 -24.83 -10.89 18.28
C ALA A 245 -25.54 -10.22 17.09
N VAL A 246 -25.49 -10.84 15.91
CA VAL A 246 -26.20 -10.36 14.71
C VAL A 246 -27.70 -10.24 14.96
N ARG A 247 -28.33 -11.28 15.52
CA ARG A 247 -29.77 -11.25 15.85
C ARG A 247 -30.11 -10.18 16.89
N ALA A 248 -29.24 -9.91 17.85
CA ALA A 248 -29.48 -8.87 18.85
C ALA A 248 -29.44 -7.47 18.23
N ALA A 249 -28.50 -7.19 17.33
CA ALA A 249 -28.44 -5.92 16.60
C ALA A 249 -29.67 -5.72 15.70
N GLN A 250 -30.11 -6.78 15.01
CA GLN A 250 -31.34 -6.76 14.19
C GLN A 250 -32.57 -6.43 15.04
N ARG A 251 -32.79 -7.16 16.15
CA ARG A 251 -33.92 -6.90 17.06
C ARG A 251 -33.88 -5.50 17.67
N SER A 252 -32.70 -4.99 17.99
CA SER A 252 -32.54 -3.59 18.45
C SER A 252 -33.03 -2.63 17.38
N SER A 253 -32.63 -2.86 16.13
CA SER A 253 -32.96 -1.97 14.99
C SER A 253 -34.45 -2.00 14.62
N GLU A 254 -35.15 -3.08 14.93
CA GLU A 254 -36.59 -3.22 14.66
C GLU A 254 -37.48 -2.44 15.64
N GLY A 255 -37.02 -2.17 16.86
CA GLY A 255 -37.94 -1.65 17.90
C GLY A 255 -37.34 -0.80 19.02
N ILE A 256 -36.03 -0.57 19.04
CA ILE A 256 -35.38 0.23 20.09
C ILE A 256 -34.51 1.33 19.47
N MET A 257 -33.44 0.91 18.81
CA MET A 257 -32.45 1.82 18.22
C MET A 257 -31.67 1.07 17.13
N PRO A 258 -31.46 1.68 15.95
CA PRO A 258 -30.63 1.09 14.91
C PRO A 258 -29.21 0.81 15.39
N ILE A 259 -28.75 -0.44 15.20
CA ILE A 259 -27.36 -0.84 15.44
C ILE A 259 -26.80 -1.53 14.20
N GLU A 260 -25.82 -0.89 13.59
CA GLU A 260 -25.06 -1.44 12.48
C GLU A 260 -23.85 -2.25 12.97
N LEU A 261 -23.53 -3.34 12.25
CA LEU A 261 -22.37 -4.18 12.53
C LEU A 261 -21.34 -4.06 11.41
N ILE A 262 -20.09 -3.77 11.78
CA ILE A 262 -18.94 -3.71 10.88
C ILE A 262 -17.89 -4.68 11.40
N ASP A 263 -17.71 -5.79 10.69
CA ASP A 263 -16.71 -6.78 11.04
C ASP A 263 -15.35 -6.46 10.40
N ALA A 264 -14.36 -7.32 10.64
CA ALA A 264 -13.01 -7.12 10.14
C ALA A 264 -12.95 -6.96 8.61
N ASN A 265 -13.71 -7.77 7.86
CA ASN A 265 -13.65 -7.74 6.41
C ASN A 265 -14.32 -6.47 5.89
N ARG A 266 -15.51 -6.15 6.42
CA ARG A 266 -16.22 -4.93 6.05
C ARG A 266 -15.42 -3.67 6.39
N PHE A 267 -14.69 -3.67 7.51
CA PHE A 267 -13.81 -2.56 7.87
C PHE A 267 -12.62 -2.44 6.91
N LEU A 268 -12.04 -3.55 6.45
CA LEU A 268 -10.98 -3.55 5.44
C LEU A 268 -11.49 -2.95 4.12
N ASP A 269 -12.69 -3.32 3.68
CA ASP A 269 -13.30 -2.77 2.46
C ASP A 269 -13.54 -1.25 2.57
N MET A 270 -14.03 -0.80 3.72
CA MET A 270 -14.18 0.63 4.03
C MET A 270 -12.84 1.35 4.00
N LEU A 271 -11.82 0.81 4.67
CA LEU A 271 -10.47 1.36 4.70
C LEU A 271 -9.89 1.48 3.29
N GLY A 272 -10.06 0.45 2.46
CA GLY A 272 -9.60 0.49 1.07
C GLY A 272 -10.29 1.57 0.24
N SER A 273 -11.61 1.75 0.43
CA SER A 273 -12.39 2.75 -0.32
C SER A 273 -11.90 4.18 -0.07
N VAL A 274 -11.56 4.50 1.19
CA VAL A 274 -11.12 5.87 1.56
C VAL A 274 -9.65 6.14 1.26
N GLN A 275 -8.83 5.10 1.07
CA GLN A 275 -7.43 5.27 0.68
C GLN A 275 -7.27 5.82 -0.73
N LEU A 276 -8.18 5.47 -1.65
CA LEU A 276 -8.18 6.01 -3.00
C LEU A 276 -8.32 7.53 -3.06
N SER A 277 -8.98 8.14 -2.07
CA SER A 277 -9.11 9.60 -1.98
C SER A 277 -7.82 10.28 -1.48
N HIS A 278 -6.86 9.49 -0.98
CA HIS A 278 -5.59 9.93 -0.42
C HIS A 278 -4.43 9.19 -1.09
N ALA A 279 -4.54 8.99 -2.41
CA ALA A 279 -3.57 8.26 -3.19
C ALA A 279 -2.16 8.86 -2.98
N PRO A 280 -1.17 8.02 -2.64
CA PRO A 280 0.20 8.46 -2.42
C PRO A 280 0.79 9.05 -3.70
N VAL A 281 1.57 10.11 -3.52
CA VAL A 281 2.29 10.81 -4.58
C VAL A 281 3.78 10.47 -4.54
N PRO A 282 4.57 10.77 -5.59
CA PRO A 282 6.01 10.52 -5.58
C PRO A 282 6.75 11.03 -4.35
N ASP A 283 6.37 12.20 -3.82
CA ASP A 283 6.98 12.78 -2.61
C ASP A 283 6.76 11.93 -1.34
N ASP A 284 5.67 11.17 -1.26
CA ASP A 284 5.41 10.25 -0.14
C ASP A 284 6.37 9.06 -0.12
N CYS A 285 7.02 8.75 -1.25
CA CYS A 285 7.93 7.61 -1.36
C CYS A 285 9.30 7.88 -0.71
N GLY A 286 9.59 9.14 -0.35
CA GLY A 286 10.86 9.53 0.28
C GLY A 286 12.08 9.36 -0.62
N ILE A 287 11.88 9.25 -1.94
CA ILE A 287 12.96 9.07 -2.92
C ILE A 287 13.53 10.45 -3.26
N THR A 288 14.84 10.62 -3.10
CA THR A 288 15.52 11.87 -3.47
C THR A 288 16.86 11.59 -4.13
N ARG A 289 17.36 12.50 -4.97
CA ARG A 289 18.71 12.38 -5.55
C ARG A 289 19.83 12.35 -4.49
N ALA A 290 19.58 12.93 -3.31
CA ALA A 290 20.55 12.96 -2.22
C ALA A 290 20.77 11.57 -1.59
N GLU A 291 19.76 10.71 -1.63
CA GLU A 291 19.83 9.33 -1.17
C GLU A 291 19.63 8.39 -2.37
N SER A 292 20.73 8.05 -3.03
CA SER A 292 20.69 7.26 -4.26
C SER A 292 20.06 5.88 -4.03
N LEU A 293 19.06 5.55 -4.84
CA LEU A 293 18.48 4.23 -4.86
C LEU A 293 19.52 3.20 -5.34
N LYS A 294 19.66 2.11 -4.61
CA LYS A 294 20.22 0.87 -5.12
C LYS A 294 19.30 0.18 -6.13
N PHE A 295 19.74 0.10 -7.38
CA PHE A 295 19.06 -0.61 -8.46
C PHE A 295 19.58 -2.04 -8.63
N HIS A 296 18.72 -2.91 -9.14
CA HIS A 296 19.02 -4.31 -9.47
C HIS A 296 18.53 -4.62 -10.89
N CYS A 297 19.29 -5.45 -11.62
CA CYS A 297 18.82 -5.96 -12.91
C CYS A 297 17.61 -6.88 -12.72
N VAL A 298 16.52 -6.57 -13.42
CA VAL A 298 15.28 -7.36 -13.42
C VAL A 298 15.06 -8.03 -14.76
N ASN A 299 15.46 -7.38 -15.85
CA ASN A 299 15.38 -7.94 -17.19
C ASN A 299 16.60 -7.53 -18.02
N TYR A 300 17.10 -8.47 -18.80
CA TYR A 300 18.18 -8.29 -19.75
C TYR A 300 17.88 -9.11 -21.00
N SER A 301 17.76 -8.45 -22.13
CA SER A 301 17.44 -9.12 -23.40
C SER A 301 18.13 -8.45 -24.57
N HIS A 302 18.40 -9.25 -25.61
CA HIS A 302 18.70 -8.69 -26.92
C HIS A 302 17.40 -8.32 -27.61
N LEU A 303 17.35 -7.15 -28.21
CA LEU A 303 16.27 -6.82 -29.12
C LEU A 303 16.61 -7.45 -30.46
N ASN A 304 15.77 -8.35 -30.97
CA ASN A 304 15.91 -8.88 -32.32
C ASN A 304 15.67 -7.74 -33.32
N THR A 305 16.67 -6.88 -33.49
CA THR A 305 16.70 -5.89 -34.55
C THR A 305 16.95 -6.65 -35.85
N LEU A 306 15.92 -6.69 -36.69
CA LEU A 306 15.98 -7.15 -38.08
C LEU A 306 17.13 -6.47 -38.85
#